data_AF-K2SFL5-F1
#
_entry.id   AF-K2SFL5-F1
#
_cell.length_a   1.000
_cell.length_b   1.000
_cell.length_c   1.000
_cell.angle_alpha   90.00
_cell.angle_beta   90.00
_cell.angle_gamma   90.00
#
_symmetry.space_group_name_H-M   'P 1'
#
loop_
_entity.id
_entity.type
_entity.pdbx_description
1 polymer ?
#
loop_
_entity_poly.entity_id
_entity_poly.type
_entity_poly.pdbx_seq_one_letter_code
_entity_poly.pdbx_strand_id
1 'polypeptide(L)'
;MISCTHCLEHYTVCFALEDDPSVCGACLKARRTGCDVAEASASGLDRLDREFDCIAAEEDATLEKLVRLRKQRRFLQERRSKMIRQGFASLEELEKAEASSSPGGLSDPESSEGRSSLKRPRYESVDSAAS
;
A
#
# COMPACT_ATOMS: atom_id res chain seq x y z
N MET A 1 -17.22 -37.79 15.87
CA MET A 1 -17.70 -36.69 16.73
C MET A 1 -16.54 -35.74 16.90
N ILE A 2 -16.70 -34.49 16.48
CA ILE A 2 -15.66 -33.47 16.62
C ILE A 2 -15.86 -32.81 17.99
N SER A 3 -14.78 -32.68 18.74
CA SER A 3 -14.78 -32.06 20.06
C SER A 3 -14.54 -30.56 19.94
N CYS A 4 -15.16 -29.76 20.82
CA CYS A 4 -14.85 -28.34 20.93
C CYS A 4 -13.44 -28.13 21.53
N THR A 5 -12.84 -26.96 21.30
CA THR A 5 -11.46 -26.64 21.70
C THR A 5 -11.23 -26.89 23.18
N HIS A 6 -12.15 -26.46 24.04
CA HIS A 6 -12.02 -26.66 25.49
C HIS A 6 -12.01 -28.16 25.88
N CYS A 7 -12.87 -28.97 25.26
CA CYS A 7 -12.92 -30.38 25.58
C CYS A 7 -11.68 -31.13 25.08
N LEU A 8 -11.12 -30.71 23.93
CA LEU A 8 -9.85 -31.19 23.42
C LEU A 8 -8.69 -30.90 24.37
N GLU A 9 -8.57 -29.66 24.85
CA GLU A 9 -7.47 -29.23 25.73
C GLU A 9 -7.49 -29.92 27.10
N HIS A 10 -8.68 -30.15 27.65
CA HIS A 10 -8.85 -30.74 28.98
C HIS A 10 -9.11 -32.25 28.96
N TYR A 11 -9.03 -32.89 27.78
CA TYR A 11 -9.30 -34.32 27.60
C TYR A 11 -10.66 -34.75 28.17
N THR A 12 -11.67 -33.89 28.03
CA THR A 12 -13.04 -34.18 28.48
C THR A 12 -13.91 -34.63 27.32
N VAL A 13 -14.93 -35.45 27.62
CA VAL A 13 -15.86 -35.94 26.59
C VAL A 13 -16.77 -34.80 26.14
N CYS A 14 -16.60 -34.39 24.88
CA CYS A 14 -17.48 -33.42 24.24
C CYS A 14 -18.73 -34.12 23.70
N PHE A 15 -19.90 -33.63 24.09
CA PHE A 15 -21.17 -34.06 23.51
C PHE A 15 -22.06 -32.85 23.28
N ALA A 16 -22.64 -32.76 22.08
CA ALA A 16 -23.59 -31.71 21.74
C ALA A 16 -24.90 -31.94 22.48
N LEU A 17 -25.55 -30.85 22.89
CA LEU A 17 -26.89 -30.89 23.46
C LEU A 17 -27.91 -30.77 22.34
N GLU A 18 -29.05 -31.45 22.46
CA GLU A 18 -30.15 -31.35 21.50
C GLU A 18 -30.89 -30.01 21.64
N ASP A 19 -31.03 -29.52 22.89
CA ASP A 19 -31.77 -28.29 23.19
C ASP A 19 -31.03 -27.01 22.79
N ASP A 20 -29.69 -27.03 22.84
CA ASP A 20 -28.85 -25.89 22.48
C ASP A 20 -27.57 -26.36 21.79
N PRO A 21 -27.54 -26.43 20.45
CA PRO A 21 -26.38 -26.90 19.70
C PRO A 21 -25.21 -25.91 19.74
N SER A 22 -25.38 -24.72 20.31
CA SER A 22 -24.30 -23.73 20.46
C SER A 22 -23.30 -24.10 21.55
N VAL A 23 -23.69 -24.96 22.50
CA VAL A 23 -22.87 -25.35 23.65
C VAL A 23 -22.85 -26.85 23.86
N CYS A 24 -21.68 -27.40 24.14
CA CYS A 24 -21.57 -28.80 24.54
C CYS A 24 -21.91 -28.96 26.02
N GLY A 25 -22.38 -30.15 26.41
CA GLY A 25 -22.79 -30.39 27.78
C GLY A 25 -21.65 -30.31 28.81
N ALA A 26 -20.41 -30.53 28.40
CA ALA A 26 -19.24 -30.31 29.25
C ALA A 26 -19.00 -28.81 29.54
N CYS A 27 -19.04 -27.97 28.50
CA CYS A 27 -18.90 -26.51 28.65
C CYS A 27 -20.08 -25.90 29.42
N LEU A 28 -21.30 -26.39 29.21
CA LEU A 28 -22.47 -25.94 29.98
C LEU A 28 -22.32 -26.27 31.47
N LYS A 29 -21.88 -27.50 31.81
CA LYS A 29 -21.57 -27.88 33.21
C LYS A 29 -20.47 -27.03 33.82
N ALA A 30 -19.44 -26.70 33.03
CA ALA A 30 -18.35 -25.83 33.43
C ALA A 30 -18.74 -24.33 33.49
N ARG A 31 -20.00 -23.97 33.16
CA ARG A 31 -20.50 -22.59 33.06
C ARG A 31 -19.62 -21.70 32.18
N ARG A 32 -19.08 -22.26 31.09
CA ARG A 32 -18.33 -21.53 30.05
C ARG A 32 -19.30 -20.82 29.10
N THR A 33 -18.92 -19.62 28.67
CA THR A 33 -19.72 -18.78 27.76
C THR A 33 -19.26 -18.81 26.30
N GLY A 34 -18.26 -19.64 25.95
CA GLY A 34 -17.68 -19.69 24.61
C GLY A 34 -17.33 -21.11 24.20
N CYS A 35 -18.35 -21.91 23.90
CA CYS A 35 -18.15 -23.24 23.34
C CYS A 35 -18.19 -23.14 21.80
N ASP A 36 -17.16 -23.65 21.15
CA ASP A 36 -17.01 -23.70 19.69
C ASP A 36 -17.49 -25.02 19.09
N VAL A 37 -18.36 -25.76 19.79
CA VAL A 37 -18.84 -27.08 19.31
C VAL A 37 -19.64 -26.97 18.01
N ALA A 38 -20.35 -25.86 17.83
CA ALA A 38 -21.10 -25.56 16.61
C ALA A 38 -20.18 -25.26 15.42
N GLU A 39 -19.07 -24.56 15.66
CA GLU A 39 -18.05 -24.25 14.65
C GLU A 39 -17.26 -25.49 14.26
N ALA A 40 -17.03 -26.38 15.23
CA ALA A 40 -16.39 -27.67 15.01
C ALA A 40 -17.29 -28.69 14.27
N SER A 41 -18.47 -28.29 13.79
CA SER A 41 -19.35 -29.16 12.98
C SER A 41 -18.92 -29.21 11.51
N ALA A 42 -19.36 -30.23 10.76
CA ALA A 42 -19.08 -30.35 9.32
C ALA A 42 -19.60 -29.12 8.54
N SER A 43 -20.78 -28.60 8.90
CA SER A 43 -21.32 -27.36 8.33
C SER A 43 -20.51 -26.10 8.70
N GLY A 44 -19.85 -26.11 9.86
CA GLY A 44 -18.95 -25.04 10.27
C GLY A 44 -17.67 -25.02 9.42
N LEU A 45 -17.09 -26.19 9.16
CA LEU A 45 -15.94 -26.34 8.27
C LEU A 45 -16.27 -25.91 6.83
N ASP A 46 -17.37 -26.39 6.25
CA ASP A 46 -17.80 -26.00 4.91
C ASP A 46 -17.98 -24.48 4.75
N ARG A 47 -18.42 -23.81 5.82
CA ARG A 47 -18.56 -22.35 5.85
C ARG A 47 -17.20 -21.67 5.85
N LEU A 48 -16.26 -22.13 6.68
CA LEU A 48 -14.91 -21.59 6.73
C LEU A 48 -14.17 -21.77 5.39
N ASP A 49 -14.32 -22.93 4.76
CA ASP A 49 -13.72 -23.19 3.44
C ASP A 49 -14.24 -22.19 2.39
N ARG A 50 -15.55 -21.93 2.37
CA ARG A 50 -16.13 -20.91 1.48
C ARG A 50 -15.63 -19.51 1.78
N GLU A 51 -15.56 -19.14 3.05
CA GLU A 51 -15.05 -17.83 3.45
C GLU A 51 -13.57 -17.67 3.05
N PHE A 52 -12.77 -18.72 3.22
CA PHE A 52 -11.38 -18.77 2.79
C PHE A 52 -11.25 -18.61 1.27
N ASP A 53 -12.02 -19.37 0.48
CA ASP A 53 -12.02 -19.30 -0.98
C ASP A 53 -12.44 -17.91 -1.48
N CYS A 54 -13.45 -17.29 -0.85
CA CYS A 54 -13.87 -15.92 -1.16
C CYS A 54 -12.73 -14.92 -0.92
N ILE A 55 -12.06 -15.00 0.24
CA ILE A 55 -10.94 -14.11 0.56
C ILE A 55 -9.79 -14.32 -0.44
N ALA A 56 -9.43 -15.56 -0.76
CA ALA A 56 -8.38 -15.86 -1.73
C ALA A 56 -8.68 -15.26 -3.11
N ALA A 57 -9.94 -15.35 -3.57
CA ALA A 57 -10.36 -14.76 -4.84
C ALA A 57 -10.27 -13.21 -4.82
N GLU A 58 -10.63 -12.58 -3.69
CA GLU A 58 -10.50 -11.14 -3.51
C GLU A 58 -9.03 -10.67 -3.46
N GLU A 59 -8.16 -11.44 -2.81
CA GLU A 59 -6.72 -11.21 -2.78
C GLU A 59 -6.13 -11.24 -4.20
N ASP A 60 -6.43 -12.28 -4.97
CA ASP A 60 -5.97 -12.43 -6.36
C ASP A 60 -6.43 -11.27 -7.25
N ALA A 61 -7.71 -10.89 -7.16
CA ALA A 61 -8.26 -9.76 -7.91
C ALA A 61 -7.57 -8.43 -7.55
N THR A 62 -7.26 -8.24 -6.26
CA THR A 62 -6.56 -7.06 -5.75
C THR A 62 -5.11 -7.02 -6.22
N LEU A 63 -4.41 -8.16 -6.18
CA LEU A 63 -3.05 -8.29 -6.68
C LEU A 63 -2.96 -8.01 -8.19
N GLU A 64 -3.93 -8.50 -8.97
CA GLU A 64 -3.99 -8.24 -10.40
C GLU A 64 -4.15 -6.74 -10.68
N LYS A 65 -5.06 -6.06 -9.96
CA LYS A 65 -5.23 -4.60 -10.03
C LYS A 65 -3.93 -3.87 -9.67
N LEU A 66 -3.24 -4.31 -8.61
CA LEU A 66 -1.98 -3.71 -8.18
C LEU A 66 -0.89 -3.84 -9.26
N VAL A 67 -0.80 -4.99 -9.93
CA VAL A 67 0.14 -5.21 -11.04
C VAL A 67 -0.16 -4.24 -12.20
N ARG A 68 -1.43 -4.08 -12.59
CA ARG A 68 -1.83 -3.14 -13.64
C ARG A 68 -1.46 -1.70 -13.27
N LEU A 69 -1.77 -1.27 -12.05
CA LEU A 69 -1.43 0.08 -11.56
C LEU A 69 0.08 0.34 -11.55
N ARG A 70 0.88 -0.65 -11.14
CA ARG A 70 2.35 -0.55 -11.17
C ARG A 70 2.88 -0.39 -12.61
N LYS A 71 2.30 -1.09 -13.59
CA LYS A 71 2.65 -0.93 -15.02
C LYS A 71 2.32 0.49 -15.50
N GLN A 72 1.12 0.99 -15.20
CA GLN A 72 0.69 2.35 -15.56
C GLN A 72 1.62 3.40 -14.96
N ARG A 73 1.98 3.26 -13.67
CA ARG A 73 2.91 4.18 -13.00
C ARG A 73 4.27 4.24 -13.69
N ARG A 74 4.85 3.08 -14.05
CA ARG A 74 6.14 3.02 -14.79
C ARG A 74 6.03 3.71 -16.14
N PHE A 75 4.98 3.41 -16.90
CA PHE A 75 4.74 4.05 -18.20
C PHE A 75 4.65 5.58 -18.09
N LEU A 76 3.93 6.11 -17.09
CA LEU A 76 3.82 7.54 -16.87
C LEU A 76 5.17 8.16 -16.47
N GLN A 77 5.96 7.47 -15.66
CA GLN A 77 7.29 7.92 -15.28
C GLN A 77 8.23 8.00 -16.50
N GLU A 78 8.24 6.97 -17.34
CA GLU A 78 9.03 6.95 -18.58
C GLU A 78 8.58 8.07 -19.53
N ARG A 79 7.26 8.26 -19.71
CA ARG A 79 6.71 9.34 -20.53
C ARG A 79 7.13 10.71 -20.01
N ARG A 80 7.06 10.94 -18.69
CA ARG A 80 7.54 12.17 -18.06
C ARG A 80 9.02 12.41 -18.34
N SER A 81 9.87 11.40 -18.11
CA SER A 81 11.31 11.52 -18.37
C SER A 81 11.61 11.81 -19.84
N LYS A 82 10.89 11.18 -20.78
CA LYS A 82 11.03 11.45 -22.21
C LYS A 82 10.67 12.90 -22.56
N MET A 83 9.54 13.40 -22.05
CA MET A 83 9.12 14.78 -22.29
C MET A 83 10.13 15.79 -21.75
N ILE A 84 10.70 15.54 -20.56
CA ILE A 84 11.74 16.39 -19.98
C ILE A 84 12.97 16.43 -20.90
N ARG A 85 13.45 15.26 -21.36
CA ARG A 85 14.60 15.20 -22.28
C ARG A 85 14.35 15.90 -23.61
N GLN A 86 13.16 15.72 -24.18
CA GLN A 86 12.76 16.40 -25.41
C GLN A 86 12.71 17.91 -25.23
N GLY A 87 12.19 18.39 -24.09
CA GLY A 87 12.21 19.81 -23.73
C GLY A 87 13.63 20.36 -23.66
N PHE A 88 14.54 19.69 -22.94
CA PHE A 88 15.94 20.12 -22.87
C PHE A 88 16.65 20.11 -24.24
N ALA A 89 16.46 19.05 -25.05
CA ALA A 89 17.02 19.00 -26.40
C ALA A 89 16.50 20.15 -27.28
N SER A 90 15.21 20.48 -27.19
CA SER A 90 14.65 21.61 -27.94
C SER A 90 15.19 22.97 -27.50
N LEU A 91 15.52 23.14 -26.21
CA LEU A 91 16.13 24.37 -25.70
C LEU A 91 17.57 24.52 -26.18
N GLU A 92 18.36 23.44 -26.14
CA GLU A 92 19.74 23.44 -26.67
C GLU A 92 19.77 23.75 -28.17
N GLU A 93 18.81 23.22 -28.95
CA GLU A 93 18.68 23.52 -30.38
C GLU A 93 18.37 24.99 -30.65
N LEU A 94 17.48 25.60 -29.85
CA LEU A 94 17.15 27.02 -29.95
C LEU A 94 18.34 27.92 -29.59
N GLU A 95 19.05 27.63 -28.51
CA GLU A 95 20.25 28.38 -28.08
C GLU A 95 21.34 28.33 -29.15
N LYS A 96 21.55 27.15 -29.76
CA LYS A 96 22.50 27.00 -30.88
C LYS A 96 22.08 27.78 -32.11
N ALA A 97 20.79 27.79 -32.44
CA ALA A 97 20.27 28.55 -33.58
C ALA A 97 20.46 30.06 -33.37
N GLU A 98 20.14 30.59 -32.19
CA GLU A 98 20.36 31.99 -31.80
C GLU A 98 21.85 32.37 -31.89
N ALA A 99 22.75 31.52 -31.35
CA ALA A 99 24.20 31.74 -31.44
C ALA A 99 24.71 31.78 -32.89
N SER A 100 24.12 30.97 -33.78
CA SER A 100 24.52 30.91 -35.19
C SER A 100 23.88 31.98 -36.08
N SER A 101 22.81 32.66 -35.61
CA SER A 101 22.05 33.65 -36.38
C SER A 101 22.37 35.10 -35.99
N SER A 102 23.17 35.34 -34.95
CA SER A 102 23.62 36.67 -34.56
C SER A 102 25.03 36.99 -35.10
N PRO A 103 25.20 37.98 -36.01
CA PRO A 103 26.50 38.57 -36.25
C PRO A 103 26.77 39.69 -35.22
N GLY A 104 27.17 39.30 -34.01
CA GLY A 104 27.88 40.17 -33.05
C GLY A 104 27.08 41.10 -32.13
N GLY A 105 27.58 41.23 -30.89
CA GLY A 105 27.23 42.24 -29.86
C GLY A 105 26.38 41.63 -28.74
N LEU A 106 26.81 41.55 -27.48
CA LEU A 106 27.58 42.52 -26.69
C LEU A 106 28.55 41.80 -25.75
N SER A 107 29.79 42.27 -25.73
CA SER A 107 30.71 42.13 -24.61
C SER A 107 30.23 43.02 -23.46
N ASP A 108 29.98 42.46 -22.29
CA ASP A 108 29.91 43.23 -21.05
C ASP A 108 31.34 43.59 -20.62
N PRO A 109 31.72 44.89 -20.51
CA PRO A 109 32.93 45.26 -19.82
C PRO A 109 32.66 45.29 -18.30
N GLU A 110 33.49 44.60 -17.54
CA GLU A 110 33.60 44.82 -16.10
C GLU A 110 33.83 46.30 -15.78
N SER A 111 33.04 46.86 -14.85
CA SER A 111 33.48 47.93 -13.94
C SER A 111 32.51 48.10 -12.75
N SER A 112 32.95 47.55 -11.62
CA SER A 112 33.11 48.21 -10.31
C SER A 112 31.96 49.04 -9.67
N GLU A 113 31.71 48.66 -8.40
CA GLU A 113 31.30 49.46 -7.23
C GLU A 113 29.81 49.52 -6.83
N GLY A 114 29.55 49.19 -5.55
CA GLY A 114 28.45 49.80 -4.79
C GLY A 114 27.47 48.85 -4.07
N ARG A 115 27.70 48.67 -2.76
CA ARG A 115 26.82 48.01 -1.76
C ARG A 115 25.33 48.38 -1.85
N SER A 116 24.42 47.42 -1.66
CA SER A 116 23.46 47.44 -0.52
C SER A 116 22.64 46.16 -0.36
N SER A 117 22.52 45.78 0.91
CA SER A 117 21.83 44.65 1.52
C SER A 117 20.40 44.37 1.05
N LEU A 118 20.11 43.14 0.63
CA LEU A 118 18.81 42.49 0.89
C LEU A 118 19.02 41.02 1.26
N LYS A 119 18.37 40.64 2.37
CA LYS A 119 18.57 39.44 3.19
C LYS A 119 18.27 38.15 2.42
N ARG A 120 19.14 37.13 2.57
CA ARG A 120 18.82 35.75 2.17
C ARG A 120 17.62 35.23 2.96
N PRO A 121 16.61 34.61 2.33
CA PRO A 121 15.67 33.78 3.06
C PRO A 121 16.41 32.53 3.56
N ARG A 122 16.33 32.31 4.86
CA ARG A 122 16.74 31.07 5.52
C ARG A 122 15.76 29.98 5.06
N TYR A 123 16.23 29.01 4.27
CA TYR A 123 15.43 27.81 4.05
C TYR A 123 15.42 27.04 5.38
N GLU A 124 14.25 26.82 5.95
CA GLU A 124 14.08 25.92 7.07
C GLU A 124 14.02 24.50 6.51
N SER A 125 14.95 23.68 6.97
CA SER A 125 14.96 22.24 6.81
C SER A 125 13.71 21.68 7.49
N VAL A 126 12.77 21.14 6.73
CA VAL A 126 11.70 20.31 7.31
C VAL A 126 12.22 18.89 7.42
N ASP A 127 12.65 18.55 8.63
CA ASP A 127 12.95 17.18 9.03
C ASP A 127 11.72 16.29 8.84
N SER A 128 11.96 15.17 8.17
CA SER A 128 11.07 14.02 8.16
C SER A 128 11.08 13.39 9.55
N ALA A 129 10.09 13.73 10.38
CA ALA A 129 9.73 12.90 11.52
C ALA A 129 8.63 11.93 11.07
N ALA A 130 9.04 10.70 10.79
CA ALA A 130 8.17 9.56 10.78
C ALA A 130 7.72 9.27 12.22
N SER A 131 6.41 9.09 12.40
CA SER A 131 5.80 8.26 13.45
C SER A 131 4.42 7.84 12.96
#